data_AF-A0A8T3KNY0-F1
#
_entry.id   AF-A0A8T3KNY0-F1
#
_cell.length_a   1.000
_cell.length_b   1.000
_cell.length_c   1.000
_cell.angle_alpha   90.00
_cell.angle_beta   90.00
_cell.angle_gamma   90.00
#
_symmetry.space_group_name_H-M   'P 1'
#
loop_
_entity.id
_entity.type
_entity.pdbx_description
1 polymer ?
#
loop_
_entity_poly.entity_id
_entity_poly.type
_entity_poly.pdbx_seq_one_letter_code
_entity_poly.pdbx_strand_id
1 'polypeptide(L)'
;MPAYDRYIKVTKAGKYEYVNIVRSFRENGKVKHEVLFNLGRRDEIENNPAFQRMAQRLAELSGLKDIRKDMDECSEAIIRNWGYVVYKRIWKDLDMCV
;
A
#
# COMPACT_ATOMS: atom_id res chain seq x y z
N MET A 1 20.97 -9.67 6.09
CA MET A 1 20.47 -9.43 4.72
C MET A 1 19.76 -8.08 4.69
N PRO A 2 20.07 -7.16 3.76
CA PRO A 2 19.29 -5.94 3.62
C PRO A 2 17.85 -6.31 3.27
N ALA A 3 16.88 -5.80 4.03
CA ALA A 3 15.47 -5.99 3.73
C ALA A 3 15.16 -5.30 2.39
N TYR A 4 14.70 -6.07 1.41
CA TYR A 4 14.26 -5.54 0.13
C TYR A 4 12.76 -5.29 0.21
N ASP A 5 12.38 -4.02 0.35
CA ASP A 5 10.98 -3.65 0.38
C ASP A 5 10.45 -3.58 -1.06
N ARG A 6 9.50 -4.46 -1.37
CA ARG A 6 8.75 -4.45 -2.63
C ARG A 6 7.39 -3.85 -2.37
N TYR A 7 7.00 -2.88 -3.18
CA TYR A 7 5.70 -2.23 -3.07
C TYR A 7 5.17 -1.82 -4.45
N ILE A 8 3.87 -1.56 -4.51
CA ILE A 8 3.21 -1.07 -5.72
C ILE A 8 3.24 0.46 -5.70
N LYS A 9 3.68 1.06 -6.80
CA LYS A 9 3.73 2.51 -7.00
C LYS A 9 2.90 2.89 -8.21
N VAL A 10 2.07 3.92 -8.05
CA VAL A 10 1.40 4.58 -9.17
C VAL A 10 2.27 5.75 -9.65
N THR A 11 2.53 5.81 -10.95
CA THR A 11 3.30 6.87 -11.59
C THR A 11 2.43 7.54 -12.65
N LYS A 12 2.35 8.88 -12.61
CA LYS A 12 1.64 9.66 -13.61
C LYS A 12 2.53 9.96 -14.81
N ALA A 13 2.03 9.67 -16.01
CA ALA A 13 2.66 10.01 -17.27
C ALA A 13 1.64 10.76 -18.15
N GLY A 14 1.70 12.09 -18.11
CA GLY A 14 0.76 12.95 -18.82
C GLY A 14 -0.67 12.80 -18.31
N LYS A 15 -1.58 12.35 -19.19
CA LYS A 15 -2.99 12.11 -18.88
C LYS A 15 -3.24 10.75 -18.23
N TYR A 16 -2.28 9.83 -18.28
CA TYR A 16 -2.46 8.45 -17.82
C TYR A 16 -1.69 8.16 -16.54
N GLU A 17 -2.21 7.21 -15.76
CA GLU A 17 -1.57 6.68 -14.57
C GLU A 17 -1.17 5.23 -14.82
N TYR A 18 0.05 4.87 -14.41
CA TYR A 18 0.61 3.53 -14.58
C TYR A 18 0.95 2.92 -13.24
N VAL A 19 0.61 1.65 -13.07
CA VAL A 19 0.85 0.89 -11.84
C VAL A 19 2.11 0.06 -12.03
N ASN A 20 3.10 0.22 -11.15
CA ASN A 20 4.39 -0.48 -11.24
C ASN A 20 4.72 -1.19 -9.93
N ILE A 21 5.32 -2.37 -10.01
CA ILE A 21 5.97 -3.03 -8.88
C ILE A 21 7.39 -2.52 -8.80
N VAL A 22 7.75 -1.92 -7.67
CA VAL A 22 9.07 -1.34 -7.43
C VAL A 22 9.75 -2.02 -6.26
N ARG A 23 11.08 -2.09 -6.33
CA ARG A 23 11.94 -2.52 -5.26
C ARG A 23 12.69 -1.32 -4.71
N SER A 24 12.58 -1.08 -3.41
CA SER A 24 13.47 -0.15 -2.72
C SER A 24 14.73 -0.86 -2.24
N PHE A 25 15.87 -0.25 -2.48
CA PHE A 25 17.15 -0.69 -1.93
C PHE A 25 18.01 0.52 -1.59
N ARG A 26 18.96 0.33 -0.68
CA ARG A 26 19.96 1.35 -0.37
C ARG A 26 21.27 0.98 -1.04
N GLU A 27 21.80 1.91 -1.82
CA GLU A 27 23.11 1.79 -2.47
C GLU A 27 23.94 3.02 -2.10
N ASN A 28 25.11 2.81 -1.50
CA ASN A 28 26.02 3.88 -1.06
C ASN A 28 25.33 4.95 -0.20
N GLY A 29 24.50 4.52 0.75
CA GLY A 29 23.77 5.41 1.67
C GLY A 29 22.57 6.15 1.06
N LYS A 30 22.33 6.02 -0.26
CA LYS A 30 21.18 6.63 -0.93
C LYS A 30 20.08 5.59 -1.15
N VAL A 31 18.83 5.97 -0.88
CA VAL A 31 17.65 5.16 -1.21
C VAL A 31 17.41 5.25 -2.71
N LYS A 32 17.38 4.11 -3.39
CA LYS A 32 17.05 3.97 -4.80
C LYS A 32 15.80 3.11 -4.95
N HIS A 33 15.08 3.36 -6.04
CA HIS A 33 13.90 2.60 -6.43
C HIS A 33 14.13 2.05 -7.84
N GLU A 34 13.99 0.74 -8.00
CA GLU A 34 14.05 0.05 -9.28
C GLU A 34 12.66 -0.47 -9.64
N VAL A 35 12.23 -0.21 -10.88
CA VAL A 35 10.98 -0.75 -11.41
C VAL A 35 11.24 -2.19 -11.84
N LEU A 36 10.61 -3.14 -11.15
CA LEU A 36 10.71 -4.56 -11.48
C LEU A 36 9.72 -4.96 -12.58
N PHE A 37 8.51 -4.40 -12.53
CA PHE A 37 7.44 -4.76 -13.46
C PHE A 37 6.41 -3.63 -13.61
N ASN A 38 5.88 -3.45 -14.82
CA ASN A 38 4.77 -2.53 -15.08
C ASN A 38 3.48 -3.35 -15.24
N LEU A 39 2.51 -3.12 -14.36
CA LEU A 39 1.22 -3.81 -14.35
C LEU A 39 0.24 -3.25 -15.40
N GLY A 40 0.55 -2.10 -15.98
CA GLY A 40 -0.26 -1.44 -17.01
C GLY A 40 -0.85 -0.12 -16.53
N ARG A 41 -1.80 0.40 -17.31
CA ARG A 41 -2.53 1.63 -16.99
C ARG A 41 -3.56 1.38 -15.90
N ARG A 42 -3.70 2.32 -14.97
CA ARG A 42 -4.68 2.25 -13.88
C ARG A 42 -6.09 2.02 -14.42
N ASP A 43 -6.47 2.74 -15.47
CA ASP A 43 -7.80 2.66 -16.10
C ASP A 43 -8.13 1.24 -16.63
N GLU A 44 -7.12 0.45 -17.01
CA GLU A 44 -7.28 -0.90 -17.55
C GLU A 44 -7.30 -1.98 -16.43
N ILE A 45 -6.78 -1.62 -15.26
CA ILE A 45 -6.74 -2.45 -14.06
C ILE A 45 -8.04 -2.28 -13.27
N GLU A 46 -8.60 -1.07 -13.28
CA GLU A 46 -9.86 -0.76 -12.60
C GLU A 46 -11.00 -1.66 -13.11
N ASN A 47 -11.70 -2.30 -12.19
CA ASN A 47 -12.79 -3.27 -12.45
C ASN A 47 -12.41 -4.51 -13.28
N ASN A 48 -11.13 -4.76 -13.52
CA ASN A 48 -10.70 -5.94 -14.27
C ASN A 48 -10.64 -7.19 -13.34
N PRO A 49 -11.46 -8.22 -13.61
CA PRO A 49 -11.56 -9.38 -12.73
C PRO A 49 -10.27 -10.23 -12.70
N ALA A 50 -9.39 -10.13 -13.70
CA ALA A 50 -8.10 -10.82 -13.68
C ALA A 50 -7.17 -10.27 -12.58
N PHE A 51 -7.12 -8.95 -12.41
CA PHE A 51 -6.31 -8.31 -11.36
C PHE A 51 -6.88 -8.56 -9.98
N GLN A 52 -8.21 -8.62 -9.83
CA GLN A 52 -8.85 -8.99 -8.57
C GLN A 52 -8.49 -10.43 -8.14
N ARG A 53 -8.51 -11.40 -9.07
CA ARG A 53 -8.07 -12.77 -8.79
C ARG A 53 -6.59 -12.84 -8.41
N MET A 54 -5.74 -12.06 -9.09
CA MET A 54 -4.32 -11.97 -8.79
C MET A 54 -4.07 -11.41 -7.39
N ALA A 55 -4.75 -10.31 -7.04
CA ALA A 55 -4.69 -9.72 -5.70
C ALA A 55 -5.14 -10.73 -4.64
N GLN A 56 -6.23 -11.45 -4.91
CA GLN A 56 -6.72 -12.50 -4.02
C GLN A 56 -5.68 -13.59 -3.77
N ARG A 57 -5.07 -14.09 -4.85
CA ARG A 57 -4.06 -15.14 -4.74
C ARG A 57 -2.80 -14.67 -4.03
N LEU A 58 -2.38 -13.43 -4.25
CA LEU A 58 -1.22 -12.85 -3.55
C LEU A 58 -1.49 -12.71 -2.05
N ALA A 59 -2.68 -12.26 -1.66
CA ALA A 59 -3.06 -12.16 -0.25
C ALA A 59 -3.12 -13.53 0.43
N GLU A 60 -3.73 -14.54 -0.20
CA GLU A 60 -3.73 -15.92 0.27
C GLU A 60 -2.31 -16.44 0.51
N LEU A 61 -1.41 -16.24 -0.47
CA LEU A 61 0.00 -16.66 -0.37
C LEU A 61 0.79 -15.91 0.69
N SER A 62 0.42 -14.65 0.97
CA SER A 62 1.03 -13.87 2.06
C SER A 62 0.56 -14.29 3.45
N GLY A 63 -0.41 -15.22 3.55
CA GLY A 63 -1.00 -15.64 4.82
C GLY A 63 -2.09 -14.68 5.35
N LEU A 64 -2.51 -13.71 4.53
CA LEU A 64 -3.58 -12.77 4.85
C LEU A 64 -4.91 -13.50 4.67
N LYS A 65 -5.45 -14.00 5.79
CA LYS A 65 -6.57 -14.97 5.79
C LYS A 65 -7.91 -14.37 5.38
N ASP A 66 -8.06 -13.04 5.31
CA ASP A 66 -9.36 -12.42 5.07
C ASP A 66 -9.25 -11.04 4.42
N ILE A 67 -9.12 -11.03 3.09
CA ILE A 67 -8.98 -9.79 2.29
C ILE A 67 -10.13 -8.82 2.51
N ARG A 68 -11.34 -9.34 2.75
CA ARG A 68 -12.57 -8.53 2.90
C ARG A 68 -12.71 -7.90 4.28
N LYS A 69 -12.07 -8.45 5.32
CA LYS A 69 -12.08 -7.88 6.68
C LYS A 69 -10.97 -6.85 6.86
N ASP A 70 -9.84 -7.06 6.20
CA ASP A 70 -8.65 -6.20 6.35
C ASP A 70 -8.53 -5.13 5.25
N MET A 71 -9.48 -5.08 4.28
CA MET A 71 -9.51 -4.02 3.27
C MET A 71 -9.92 -2.65 3.83
N ASP A 72 -10.64 -2.63 4.95
CA ASP A 72 -10.89 -1.40 5.73
C ASP A 72 -9.59 -0.88 6.38
N GLU A 73 -8.55 -1.72 6.52
CA GLU A 73 -7.23 -1.31 7.01
C GLU A 73 -6.23 -0.99 5.89
N CYS A 74 -6.56 -1.32 4.63
CA CYS A 74 -5.72 -1.08 3.45
C CYS A 74 -6.23 0.10 2.60
N SER A 75 -6.75 1.16 3.22
CA SER A 75 -6.87 2.44 2.53
C SER A 75 -5.53 3.17 2.59
N GLU A 76 -4.94 3.36 1.41
CA GLU A 76 -4.05 4.47 1.04
C GLU A 76 -3.22 5.12 2.16
N ALA A 77 -1.91 4.90 2.10
CA ALA A 77 -0.92 5.67 2.85
C ALA A 77 -1.20 5.70 4.37
N ILE A 78 -0.51 4.81 5.10
CA ILE A 78 -0.26 5.07 6.52
C ILE A 78 0.71 6.26 6.61
N ILE A 79 0.22 7.47 6.30
CA ILE A 79 0.61 8.67 7.05
C ILE A 79 0.20 8.31 8.47
N ARG A 80 1.17 7.82 9.24
CA ARG A 80 0.98 7.58 10.66
C ARG A 80 0.75 8.95 11.30
N ASN A 81 -0.50 9.42 11.29
CA ASN A 81 -0.92 10.55 12.08
C ASN A 81 -0.99 10.07 13.54
N TRP A 82 0.20 9.84 14.11
CA TRP A 82 0.38 9.51 15.52
C TRP A 82 -0.26 10.56 16.42
N GLY A 83 -0.34 11.81 15.97
CA GLY A 83 -1.06 12.88 16.65
C GLY A 83 -2.51 12.50 16.91
N TYR A 84 -3.26 12.13 15.88
CA TYR A 84 -4.67 11.75 16.03
C TYR A 84 -4.87 10.52 16.93
N VAL A 85 -4.01 9.51 16.81
CA VAL A 85 -4.08 8.30 17.65
C VAL A 85 -3.80 8.62 19.13
N VAL A 86 -2.81 9.47 19.39
CA VAL A 86 -2.47 9.93 20.75
C VAL A 86 -3.59 10.79 21.32
N TYR A 87 -4.14 11.73 20.55
CA TYR A 87 -5.28 12.53 21.01
C TYR A 87 -6.48 11.65 21.33
N LYS A 88 -6.84 10.70 20.46
CA LYS A 88 -7.96 9.79 20.71
C LYS A 88 -7.77 8.97 21.99
N ARG A 89 -6.52 8.56 22.29
CA ARG A 89 -6.19 7.86 23.54
C ARG A 89 -6.32 8.76 24.76
N ILE A 90 -5.72 9.96 24.72
CA ILE A 90 -5.78 10.95 25.80
C ILE A 90 -7.23 11.35 26.10
N TRP A 91 -8.04 11.59 25.06
CA TRP A 91 -9.45 11.94 25.22
C TRP A 91 -10.27 10.83 25.86
N LYS A 92 -9.96 9.57 25.53
CA LYS A 92 -10.62 8.41 26.15
C LYS A 92 -10.20 8.22 27.61
N ASP A 93 -8.94 8.49 27.93
CA ASP A 93 -8.41 8.39 29.30
C ASP A 93 -8.87 9.56 30.20
N LEU A 94 -9.32 10.68 29.61
CA LEU A 94 -9.82 11.87 30.30
C LEU A 94 -11.36 11.92 30.45
N ASP A 95 -12.09 10.88 30.04
CA ASP A 95 -13.55 10.73 30.18
C ASP A 95 -14.38 11.93 29.65
N MET A 96 -13.83 12.66 28.68
CA MET A 96 -14.56 13.72 27.97
C MET A 96 -15.32 13.10 26.80
N CYS A 97 -16.46 12.50 27.13
CA CYS A 97 -17.46 12.07 26.16
C CYS A 97 -18.08 13.30 25.48
N VAL A 98 -18.02 13.37 24.16
CA VAL A 98 -19.03 14.04 23.32
C VAL A 98 -19.67 12.97 22.45
#